data_AF-A0A2V9XI93-F1
#
_entry.id   AF-A0A2V9XI93-F1
#
_cell.length_a   1.000
_cell.length_b   1.000
_cell.length_c   1.000
_cell.angle_alpha   90.00
_cell.angle_beta   90.00
_cell.angle_gamma   90.00
#
_symmetry.space_group_name_H-M   'P 1'
#
loop_
_entity.id
_entity.type
_entity.pdbx_description
1 polymer ?
#
loop_
_entity_poly.entity_id
_entity_poly.type
_entity_poly.pdbx_seq_one_letter_code
_entity_poly.pdbx_strand_id
1 'polypeptide(L)' 'MTAMRERFSVTELTALRNDLLQGGMIDSREAAEVLQVFLMGRGYGVSPEAAMDAASRVEMAGCALPVLQHELENLALVM' A
#
# COMPACT_ATOMS: atom_id res chain seq x y z
N MET A 1 6.30 4.76 24.39
CA MET A 1 5.34 4.34 23.36
C MET A 1 5.71 5.11 22.12
N THR A 2 6.44 4.48 21.21
CA THR A 2 6.94 5.10 19.98
C THR A 2 5.74 5.54 19.15
N ALA A 3 5.56 6.85 19.00
CA ALA A 3 4.70 7.39 17.96
C ALA A 3 5.33 6.98 16.63
N MET A 4 4.95 5.81 16.12
CA MET A 4 5.19 5.47 14.72
C MET A 4 4.53 6.60 13.95
N ARG A 5 5.33 7.45 13.32
CA ARG A 5 4.82 8.51 12.46
C ARG A 5 3.88 7.84 11.47
N GLU A 6 2.59 8.07 11.60
CA GLU A 6 1.60 7.70 10.60
C GLU A 6 1.97 8.48 9.34
N ARG A 7 2.83 7.89 8.49
CA ARG A 7 3.36 8.51 7.27
C ARG A 7 2.23 8.78 6.27
N PHE A 8 1.15 8.05 6.43
CA PHE A 8 -0.07 8.14 5.66
C PHE A 8 -1.23 8.37 6.63
N SER A 9 -2.08 9.33 6.34
CA SER A 9 -3.29 9.55 7.14
C SER A 9 -4.32 8.45 6.86
N VAL A 10 -5.18 8.20 7.85
CA VAL A 10 -6.31 7.26 7.72
C VAL A 10 -7.19 7.57 6.51
N THR A 11 -7.38 8.86 6.18
CA THR A 11 -8.14 9.31 5.02
C THR A 11 -7.51 8.87 3.71
N GLU A 12 -6.19 9.06 3.56
CA GLU A 12 -5.45 8.64 2.36
C GLU A 12 -5.45 7.12 2.19
N LEU A 13 -5.26 6.39 3.30
CA LEU A 13 -5.31 4.92 3.30
C LEU A 13 -6.69 4.39 2.95
N THR A 14 -7.75 5.07 3.42
CA THR A 14 -9.13 4.69 3.11
C THR A 14 -9.46 4.93 1.64
N ALA A 15 -8.99 6.03 1.06
CA ALA A 15 -9.14 6.31 -0.36
C ALA A 15 -8.41 5.26 -1.21
N LEU A 16 -7.14 4.99 -0.91
CA LEU A 16 -6.33 3.97 -1.58
C LEU A 16 -6.96 2.57 -1.50
N ARG A 17 -7.47 2.18 -0.32
CA ARG A 17 -8.19 0.92 -0.16
C ARG A 17 -9.41 0.85 -1.07
N ASN A 18 -10.18 1.94 -1.17
CA ASN A 18 -11.34 1.95 -2.05
C ASN A 18 -10.92 1.82 -3.52
N ASP A 19 -9.83 2.46 -3.94
CA ASP A 19 -9.27 2.30 -5.28
C ASP A 19 -8.87 0.84 -5.56
N LEU A 20 -8.20 0.18 -4.61
CA LEU A 20 -7.84 -1.23 -4.70
C LEU A 20 -9.07 -2.16 -4.78
N LEU A 21 -10.12 -1.85 -4.02
CA LEU A 21 -11.38 -2.60 -4.04
C LEU A 21 -12.18 -2.36 -5.32
N GLN A 22 -12.12 -1.14 -5.90
CA GLN A 22 -12.81 -0.77 -7.13
C GLN A 22 -12.08 -1.24 -8.40
N GLY A 23 -10.75 -1.33 -8.38
CA GLY A 23 -9.93 -1.87 -9.49
C GLY A 23 -10.15 -3.36 -9.76
N GLY A 24 -10.87 -4.05 -8.87
CA GLY A 24 -11.12 -5.48 -8.96
C GLY A 24 -10.02 -6.24 -8.24
N MET A 25 -10.37 -6.83 -7.10
CA MET A 25 -9.48 -7.58 -6.19
C MET A 25 -8.86 -8.88 -6.79
N ILE A 26 -8.63 -8.96 -8.10
CA ILE A 26 -8.25 -10.21 -8.78
C ILE A 26 -6.85 -10.13 -9.43
N ASP A 27 -6.32 -8.92 -9.65
CA ASP A 27 -4.97 -8.77 -10.22
C ASP A 27 -4.01 -8.08 -9.23
N SER A 28 -3.20 -8.90 -8.56
CA SER A 28 -2.14 -8.43 -7.65
C SER A 28 -1.12 -7.51 -8.33
N ARG A 29 -0.98 -7.57 -9.66
CA ARG A 29 -0.13 -6.66 -10.42
C ARG A 29 -0.75 -5.26 -10.50
N GLU A 30 -2.05 -5.17 -10.77
CA GLU A 30 -2.74 -3.88 -10.81
C GLU A 30 -2.73 -3.22 -9.42
N ALA A 31 -2.98 -4.00 -8.38
CA ALA A 31 -2.82 -3.53 -6.99
C ALA A 31 -1.39 -3.03 -6.71
N ALA A 32 -0.37 -3.74 -7.18
CA ALA A 32 1.03 -3.32 -7.02
C ALA A 32 1.36 -2.02 -7.75
N GLU A 33 0.77 -1.78 -8.93
CA GLU A 33 0.92 -0.51 -9.66
C GLU A 33 0.27 0.64 -8.90
N VAL A 34 -0.94 0.44 -8.37
CA VAL A 34 -1.63 1.43 -7.55
C VAL A 34 -0.82 1.80 -6.30
N LEU A 35 -0.26 0.79 -5.60
CA LEU A 35 0.63 1.03 -4.45
C LEU A 35 1.91 1.79 -4.85
N GLN A 36 2.52 1.45 -5.99
CA GLN A 36 3.70 2.15 -6.49
C GLN A 36 3.39 3.61 -6.83
N VAL A 37 2.34 3.88 -7.59
CA VAL A 37 1.95 5.24 -7.97
C VAL A 37 1.65 6.08 -6.73
N PHE A 38 0.95 5.51 -5.74
CA PHE A 38 0.65 6.18 -4.47
C PHE A 38 1.92 6.58 -3.70
N LEU A 39 2.92 5.71 -3.65
CA LEU A 39 4.19 5.94 -2.96
C LEU A 39 5.12 6.87 -3.75
N MET A 40 5.20 6.71 -5.07
CA MET A 40 5.93 7.61 -5.97
C MET A 40 5.39 9.04 -5.90
N GLY A 41 4.06 9.20 -5.83
CA GLY A 41 3.41 10.50 -5.64
C GLY A 41 3.78 11.21 -4.33
N ARG A 42 4.37 10.49 -3.36
CA ARG A 42 4.88 11.01 -2.09
C ARG A 42 6.41 11.11 -2.02
N GLY A 43 7.10 10.79 -3.12
CA GLY A 43 8.55 10.83 -3.22
C GLY A 43 9.26 9.56 -2.73
N TYR A 44 8.54 8.45 -2.53
CA TYR A 44 9.14 7.16 -2.22
C TYR A 44 9.44 6.39 -3.51
N GLY A 45 10.68 5.94 -3.66
CA GLY A 45 11.07 4.97 -4.68
C GLY A 45 10.69 3.57 -4.20
N VAL A 46 9.98 2.80 -5.02
CA VAL A 46 9.51 1.46 -4.67
C VAL A 46 9.91 0.50 -5.78
N SER A 47 10.49 -0.65 -5.41
CA SER A 47 10.78 -1.68 -6.40
C SER A 47 9.50 -2.41 -6.82
N PRO A 48 9.34 -2.78 -8.11
CA PRO A 48 8.17 -3.51 -8.59
C PRO A 48 7.93 -4.83 -7.85
N GLU A 49 9.02 -5.51 -7.47
CA GLU A 49 8.97 -6.76 -6.70
C GLU A 49 8.42 -6.53 -5.29
N ALA A 50 8.90 -5.52 -4.56
CA ALA A 50 8.41 -5.22 -3.23
C ALA A 50 6.94 -4.79 -3.24
N ALA A 51 6.52 -4.04 -4.27
CA ALA A 51 5.14 -3.65 -4.45
C ALA A 51 4.21 -4.85 -4.72
N MET A 52 4.65 -5.82 -5.54
CA MET A 52 3.88 -7.05 -5.79
C MET A 52 3.75 -7.91 -4.53
N ASP A 53 4.82 -8.03 -3.75
CA ASP A 53 4.81 -8.73 -2.48
C ASP A 53 3.83 -8.11 -1.48
N ALA A 54 3.87 -6.77 -1.34
CA ALA A 54 2.96 -6.02 -0.49
C ALA A 54 1.51 -6.12 -0.98
N ALA A 55 1.27 -5.98 -2.29
CA ALA A 55 -0.05 -6.11 -2.88
C ALA A 55 -0.66 -7.49 -2.61
N SER A 56 0.13 -8.56 -2.78
CA SER A 56 -0.29 -9.93 -2.49
C SER A 56 -0.67 -10.11 -1.01
N ARG A 57 0.10 -9.53 -0.08
CA ARG A 57 -0.21 -9.57 1.36
C ARG A 57 -1.48 -8.79 1.72
N VAL A 58 -1.65 -7.60 1.14
CA VAL A 58 -2.85 -6.76 1.32
C VAL A 58 -4.09 -7.48 0.78
N GLU A 59 -3.97 -8.12 -0.38
CA GLU A 59 -5.04 -8.89 -1.01
C GLU A 59 -5.42 -10.12 -0.16
N MET A 60 -4.45 -10.92 0.28
CA MET A 60 -4.68 -12.06 1.18
C MET A 60 -5.36 -11.65 2.49
N ALA A 61 -5.14 -10.42 2.95
CA ALA A 61 -5.77 -9.85 4.14
C ALA A 61 -7.14 -9.20 3.87
N GLY A 62 -7.67 -9.29 2.64
CA GLY A 62 -8.95 -8.68 2.26
C GLY A 62 -8.91 -7.14 2.25
N CYS A 63 -7.78 -6.55 1.86
CA CYS A 63 -7.55 -5.11 1.88
C CYS A 63 -7.80 -4.46 3.25
N ALA A 64 -7.50 -5.18 4.33
CA ALA A 64 -7.63 -4.65 5.68
C ALA A 64 -6.76 -3.39 5.86
N LEU A 65 -7.39 -2.29 6.29
CA LEU A 65 -6.72 -1.00 6.50
C LEU A 65 -5.43 -1.07 7.37
N PRO A 66 -5.39 -1.80 8.50
CA PRO A 66 -4.15 -1.91 9.28
C PRO A 66 -3.03 -2.66 8.55
N VAL A 67 -3.37 -3.62 7.69
CA VAL A 67 -2.38 -4.35 6.87
C VAL A 67 -1.87 -3.45 5.76
N LEU A 68 -2.77 -2.72 5.09
CA LEU A 68 -2.40 -1.73 4.08
C LEU A 68 -1.43 -0.68 4.64
N GLN A 69 -1.73 -0.13 5.82
CA GLN A 69 -0.84 0.82 6.50
C GLN A 69 0.53 0.21 6.76
N HIS A 70 0.57 -1.00 7.35
CA HIS A 70 1.81 -1.68 7.69
C HIS A 70 2.70 -1.92 6.45
N GLU A 71 2.10 -2.43 5.36
CA GLU A 71 2.84 -2.71 4.14
C GLU A 71 3.35 -1.42 3.48
N LEU A 72 2.55 -0.36 3.41
CA LEU A 72 2.99 0.93 2.87
C LEU A 72 4.11 1.57 3.69
N GLU A 73 4.01 1.48 5.02
CA GLU A 73 5.05 1.95 5.92
C GLU A 73 6.36 1.18 5.74
N ASN A 74 6.29 -0.14 5.51
CA ASN A 74 7.44 -0.97 5.19
C ASN A 74 8.03 -0.62 3.82
N LEU A 75 7.21 -0.47 2.78
CA LEU A 75 7.67 -0.06 1.45
C LEU A 75 8.37 1.31 1.49
N ALA A 76 7.86 2.24 2.29
CA ALA A 76 8.47 3.56 2.49
C ALA A 76 9.78 3.54 3.32
N LEU A 77 10.13 2.43 3.96
CA LEU A 77 11.41 2.25 4.69
C LEU A 77 12.52 1.65 3.82
N VAL A 78 12.16 0.92 2.76
CA VAL A 78 13.12 0.32 1.83
C VAL A 78 13.56 1.43 0.86
N MET A 79 14.51 2.25 1.32
CA MET A 79 15.27 3.17 0.46
C MET A 79 16.43 2.45 -0.23
#